data_AF-N2A1B0-F1
#
_entry.id   AF-N2A1B0-F1
#
_cell.length_a   1.000
_cell.length_b   1.000
_cell.length_c   1.000
_cell.angle_alpha   90.00
_cell.angle_beta   90.00
_cell.angle_gamma   90.00
#
_symmetry.space_group_name_H-M   'P 1'
#
loop_
_entity.id
_entity.type
_entity.pdbx_description
1 polymer ?
#
loop_
_entity_poly.entity_id
_entity_poly.type
_entity_poly.pdbx_seq_one_letter_code
_entity_poly.pdbx_strand_id
1 'polypeptide(L)'
;MFPYKHYDAGLIEDVVDEVVSGDDPETENYPCEGTINHWKWWMKMNEQNIEGRIRSSAHRFLDFGDGFLKSMDSLLEELKKRISPGWLKAAARFIYNSGGRLEPYPQTA
;
A
#
# COMPACT_ATOMS: atom_id res chain seq x y z
N MET A 1 -7.33 6.20 4.47
CA MET A 1 -8.29 5.59 3.52
C MET A 1 -7.55 5.44 2.18
N PHE A 2 -7.98 4.57 1.26
CA PHE A 2 -7.43 4.61 -0.10
C PHE A 2 -7.94 5.86 -0.85
N PRO A 3 -7.14 6.47 -1.74
CA PRO A 3 -7.63 7.52 -2.64
C PRO A 3 -8.72 6.97 -3.54
N TYR A 4 -9.72 7.80 -3.86
CA TYR A 4 -10.85 7.43 -4.73
C TYR A 4 -11.60 6.17 -4.25
N LYS A 5 -12.22 6.26 -3.06
CA LYS A 5 -12.93 5.18 -2.34
C LYS A 5 -13.96 4.32 -3.11
N HIS A 6 -14.29 4.69 -4.35
CA HIS A 6 -15.23 3.96 -5.21
C HIS A 6 -14.55 2.86 -6.04
N TYR A 7 -13.22 2.86 -6.15
CA TYR A 7 -12.46 1.79 -6.77
C TYR A 7 -12.15 0.68 -5.76
N ASP A 8 -12.10 -0.55 -6.26
CA ASP A 8 -11.67 -1.69 -5.46
C ASP A 8 -10.17 -1.60 -5.16
N ALA A 9 -9.77 -2.06 -3.97
CA ALA A 9 -8.38 -2.04 -3.56
C ALA A 9 -7.50 -2.95 -4.44
N GLY A 10 -8.05 -4.02 -5.02
CA GLY A 10 -7.37 -4.89 -5.98
C GLY A 10 -6.99 -4.15 -7.25
N LEU A 11 -7.87 -3.32 -7.80
CA LEU A 11 -7.54 -2.50 -8.98
C LEU A 11 -6.40 -1.50 -8.68
N ILE A 12 -6.42 -0.89 -7.49
CA ILE A 12 -5.34 0.00 -7.05
C ILE A 12 -4.03 -0.79 -6.92
N GLU A 13 -4.10 -2.00 -6.36
CA GLU A 13 -2.97 -2.92 -6.23
C GLU A 13 -2.39 -3.29 -7.58
N ASP A 14 -3.22 -3.70 -8.54
CA ASP A 14 -2.80 -4.08 -9.89
C ASP A 14 -2.09 -2.92 -10.63
N VAL A 15 -2.58 -1.68 -10.45
CA VAL A 15 -1.91 -0.49 -11.01
C VAL A 15 -0.55 -0.23 -10.34
N VAL A 16 -0.47 -0.41 -9.03
CA VAL A 16 0.75 -0.19 -8.25
C VAL A 16 1.80 -1.25 -8.56
N ASP A 17 1.38 -2.50 -8.76
CA ASP A 17 2.22 -3.64 -9.10
C ASP A 17 2.51 -3.73 -10.61
N GLU A 18 2.07 -2.71 -11.38
CA GLU A 18 2.27 -2.58 -12.83
C GLU A 18 1.67 -3.73 -13.66
N VAL A 19 0.65 -4.39 -13.11
CA VAL A 19 -0.18 -5.39 -13.82
C VAL A 19 -1.15 -4.70 -14.77
N VAL A 20 -1.67 -3.54 -14.39
CA VAL A 20 -2.59 -2.71 -15.19
C VAL A 20 -1.92 -1.40 -15.61
N SER A 21 -2.01 -1.09 -16.90
CA SER A 21 -1.47 0.11 -17.53
C SER A 21 -2.56 0.94 -18.21
N GLY A 22 -2.29 2.22 -18.48
CA GLY A 22 -3.26 3.09 -19.20
C GLY A 22 -3.48 2.72 -20.66
N ASP A 23 -2.63 1.85 -21.21
CA ASP A 23 -2.74 1.31 -22.57
C ASP A 23 -3.55 0.00 -22.61
N ASP A 24 -4.05 -0.50 -21.47
CA ASP A 24 -4.85 -1.72 -21.42
C ASP A 24 -6.24 -1.48 -22.04
N PRO A 25 -6.63 -2.23 -23.08
CA PRO A 25 -7.89 -2.04 -23.78
C PRO A 25 -9.12 -2.31 -22.90
N GLU A 26 -8.98 -3.03 -21.78
CA GLU A 26 -10.06 -3.19 -20.79
C GLU A 26 -10.26 -1.94 -19.91
N THR A 27 -9.28 -1.03 -19.86
CA THR A 27 -9.30 0.20 -19.04
C THR A 27 -9.64 1.46 -19.82
N GLU A 28 -9.98 1.34 -21.11
CA GLU A 28 -10.15 2.43 -22.08
C GLU A 28 -11.16 3.52 -21.62
N ASN A 29 -12.02 3.22 -20.65
CA ASN A 29 -12.89 4.21 -20.01
C ASN A 29 -12.68 4.42 -18.50
N TYR A 30 -12.12 3.48 -17.72
CA TYR A 30 -11.88 3.61 -16.28
C TYR A 30 -10.85 2.59 -15.76
N PRO A 31 -9.87 3.00 -14.92
CA PRO A 31 -9.56 4.34 -14.45
C PRO A 31 -8.80 5.15 -15.50
N CYS A 32 -9.03 6.46 -15.59
CA CYS A 32 -8.28 7.29 -16.55
C CYS A 32 -6.79 7.40 -16.16
N GLU A 33 -5.95 7.78 -17.12
CA GLU A 33 -4.50 7.91 -16.92
C GLU A 33 -4.13 8.79 -15.71
N GLY A 34 -4.88 9.88 -15.47
CA GLY A 34 -4.68 10.74 -14.30
C GLY A 34 -4.92 10.02 -12.97
N THR A 35 -5.91 9.12 -12.91
CA THR A 35 -6.17 8.28 -11.73
C THR A 35 -5.07 7.23 -11.54
N ILE A 36 -4.63 6.58 -12.62
CA ILE A 36 -3.50 5.62 -12.60
C ILE A 36 -2.24 6.28 -12.06
N ASN A 37 -1.86 7.43 -12.63
CA ASN A 37 -0.70 8.20 -12.20
C ASN A 37 -0.82 8.66 -10.74
N HIS A 38 -2.02 9.03 -10.31
CA HIS A 38 -2.26 9.40 -8.91
C HIS A 38 -2.06 8.22 -7.96
N TRP A 39 -2.48 7.00 -8.31
CA TRP A 39 -2.24 5.83 -7.46
C TRP A 39 -0.77 5.43 -7.38
N LYS A 40 -0.05 5.47 -8.49
CA LYS A 40 1.40 5.25 -8.50
C LYS A 40 2.12 6.28 -7.61
N TRP A 41 1.76 7.55 -7.73
CA TRP A 41 2.27 8.61 -6.87
C TRP A 41 1.89 8.40 -5.39
N TRP A 42 0.61 8.12 -5.11
CA TRP A 42 0.09 7.90 -3.76
C TRP A 42 0.84 6.77 -3.05
N MET A 43 1.08 5.67 -3.75
CA MET A 43 1.83 4.53 -3.21
C MET A 43 3.26 4.93 -2.89
N LYS A 44 3.95 5.59 -3.82
CA LYS A 44 5.32 6.09 -3.61
C LYS A 44 5.42 6.99 -2.38
N MET A 45 4.42 7.84 -2.15
CA MET A 45 4.39 8.73 -0.97
C MET A 45 4.03 8.01 0.33
N ASN A 46 3.26 6.92 0.28
CA ASN A 46 2.87 6.16 1.46
C ASN A 46 3.78 4.96 1.77
N GLU A 47 4.71 4.59 0.90
CA GLU A 47 5.55 3.39 1.05
C GLU A 47 6.25 3.34 2.41
N GLN A 48 6.98 4.39 2.77
CA GLN A 48 7.66 4.47 4.07
C GLN A 48 6.69 4.50 5.25
N ASN A 49 5.51 5.12 5.08
CA ASN A 49 4.46 5.16 6.08
C ASN A 49 3.86 3.75 6.31
N ILE A 50 3.61 2.99 5.24
CA ILE A 50 3.15 1.61 5.30
C ILE A 50 4.19 0.74 5.99
N GLU A 51 5.45 0.80 5.55
CA GLU A 51 6.57 0.07 6.13
C GLU A 51 6.71 0.35 7.63
N GLY A 52 6.78 1.62 8.02
CA GLY A 52 6.91 2.05 9.40
C GLY A 52 5.74 1.62 10.28
N ARG A 53 4.51 1.68 9.76
CA ARG A 53 3.32 1.25 10.50
C ARG A 53 3.24 -0.26 10.65
N ILE A 54 3.56 -1.02 9.61
CA ILE A 54 3.63 -2.48 9.69
C ILE A 54 4.65 -2.86 10.76
N ARG A 55 5.84 -2.28 10.70
CA ARG A 55 6.95 -2.54 11.63
C ARG A 55 6.59 -2.19 13.08
N SER A 56 6.09 -0.98 13.32
CA SER A 56 5.70 -0.53 14.66
C SER A 56 4.56 -1.38 15.24
N SER A 57 3.59 -1.77 14.41
CA SER A 57 2.49 -2.62 14.85
C SER A 57 2.96 -4.04 15.13
N ALA A 58 3.84 -4.61 14.30
CA ALA A 58 4.41 -5.94 14.51
C ALA A 58 5.25 -6.00 15.80
N HIS A 59 6.10 -5.00 16.06
CA HIS A 59 6.82 -4.86 17.34
C HIS A 59 5.87 -4.86 18.53
N ARG A 60 4.82 -4.03 18.47
CA ARG A 60 3.84 -3.89 19.56
C ARG A 60 3.00 -5.14 19.81
N PHE A 61 2.52 -5.82 18.77
CA PHE A 61 1.54 -6.90 18.90
C PHE A 61 2.14 -8.30 18.86
N LEU A 62 3.32 -8.48 18.28
CA LEU A 62 4.00 -9.77 18.15
C LEU A 62 5.23 -9.89 19.08
N ASP A 63 5.46 -8.88 19.92
CA ASP A 63 6.55 -8.82 20.90
C ASP A 63 7.94 -9.05 20.27
N PHE A 64 8.12 -8.55 19.05
CA PHE A 64 9.44 -8.59 18.41
C PHE A 64 10.37 -7.62 19.12
N GLY A 65 11.58 -8.08 19.47
CA GLY A 65 12.56 -7.24 20.16
C GLY A 65 13.04 -6.04 19.33
N ASP A 66 13.68 -5.06 19.96
CA ASP A 66 14.11 -3.80 19.32
C ASP A 66 15.08 -3.98 18.14
N GLY A 67 15.77 -5.13 18.06
CA GLY A 67 16.57 -5.50 16.89
C GLY A 67 15.74 -5.60 15.60
N PHE A 68 14.46 -5.98 15.71
CA PHE A 68 13.53 -6.03 14.59
C PHE A 68 13.21 -4.64 14.05
N LEU A 69 13.05 -3.64 14.92
CA LEU A 69 12.84 -2.25 14.51
C LEU A 69 14.04 -1.71 13.71
N LYS A 70 15.24 -2.23 13.99
CA LYS A 70 16.50 -1.84 13.34
C LYS A 70 16.86 -2.66 12.10
N SER A 71 16.12 -3.73 11.79
CA SER A 71 16.37 -4.51 10.56
C SER A 71 16.15 -3.63 9.33
N MET A 72 17.02 -3.77 8.33
CA MET A 72 16.89 -3.12 7.02
C MET A 72 15.99 -3.87 6.04
N ASP A 73 15.51 -5.06 6.40
CA ASP A 73 14.66 -5.87 5.53
C ASP A 73 13.31 -5.17 5.34
N SER A 74 12.85 -5.04 4.08
CA SER A 74 11.55 -4.45 3.79
C SER A 74 10.43 -5.43 4.14
N LEU A 75 9.66 -5.11 5.18
CA LEU A 75 8.51 -5.93 5.59
C LEU A 75 7.39 -5.86 4.57
N LEU A 76 7.24 -4.70 3.91
CA LEU A 76 6.28 -4.50 2.84
C LEU A 76 6.58 -5.41 1.64
N GLU A 77 7.84 -5.51 1.22
CA GLU A 77 8.21 -6.39 0.11
C GLU A 77 8.02 -7.87 0.47
N GLU A 78 8.34 -8.27 1.70
CA GLU A 78 8.05 -9.62 2.18
C GLU A 78 6.55 -9.90 2.27
N LEU A 79 5.74 -8.90 2.63
CA LEU A 79 4.28 -9.00 2.64
C LEU A 79 3.73 -9.20 1.22
N LYS A 80 4.19 -8.40 0.24
CA LYS A 80 3.83 -8.54 -1.18
C LYS A 80 4.10 -9.96 -1.67
N LYS A 81 5.33 -10.45 -1.51
CA LYS A 81 5.72 -11.81 -1.95
C LYS A 81 4.83 -12.92 -1.39
N ARG A 82 4.33 -12.77 -0.16
CA ARG A 82 3.54 -13.80 0.54
C ARG A 82 2.04 -13.71 0.29
N ILE A 83 1.52 -12.51 0.00
CA ILE A 83 0.08 -12.22 0.01
C ILE A 83 -0.41 -11.65 -1.32
N SER A 84 0.43 -11.47 -2.34
CA SER A 84 -0.03 -11.11 -3.68
C SER A 84 -0.83 -12.26 -4.35
N PRO A 85 -2.02 -11.99 -4.94
CA PRO A 85 -2.76 -10.72 -4.89
C PRO A 85 -3.55 -10.55 -3.58
N GLY A 86 -3.72 -9.31 -3.14
CA GLY A 86 -4.43 -8.88 -1.93
C GLY A 86 -3.55 -8.27 -0.84
N TRP A 87 -2.27 -8.04 -1.11
CA TRP A 87 -1.33 -7.50 -0.12
C TRP A 87 -1.72 -6.09 0.35
N LEU A 88 -2.25 -5.26 -0.55
CA LEU A 88 -2.57 -3.86 -0.25
C LEU A 88 -3.74 -3.78 0.73
N LYS A 89 -4.76 -4.61 0.50
CA LYS A 89 -5.91 -4.75 1.39
C LYS A 89 -5.49 -5.34 2.74
N ALA A 90 -4.60 -6.33 2.76
CA ALA A 90 -4.07 -6.91 3.99
C ALA A 90 -3.26 -5.89 4.81
N ALA A 91 -2.35 -5.16 4.18
CA ALA A 91 -1.56 -4.10 4.80
C ALA A 91 -2.46 -3.02 5.40
N ALA A 92 -3.42 -2.52 4.61
CA ALA A 92 -4.36 -1.52 5.08
C ALA A 92 -5.16 -2.02 6.29
N ARG A 93 -5.71 -3.24 6.23
CA ARG A 93 -6.46 -3.83 7.34
C ARG A 93 -5.62 -3.93 8.61
N PHE A 94 -4.38 -4.41 8.49
CA PHE A 94 -3.45 -4.49 9.61
C PHE A 94 -3.19 -3.11 10.23
N ILE A 95 -2.91 -2.11 9.39
CA ILE A 95 -2.65 -0.74 9.81
C ILE A 95 -3.87 -0.11 10.51
N TYR A 96 -5.08 -0.27 10.00
CA TYR A 96 -6.27 0.30 10.66
C TYR A 96 -6.57 -0.40 11.98
N ASN A 97 -6.42 -1.72 12.03
CA ASN A 97 -6.64 -2.49 13.25
C ASN A 97 -5.63 -2.16 14.35
N SER A 98 -4.44 -1.66 14.00
CA SER A 98 -3.44 -1.18 14.95
C SER A 98 -3.63 0.28 15.39
N GLY A 99 -4.68 0.95 14.89
CA GLY A 99 -4.96 2.38 15.15
C GLY A 99 -4.19 3.33 14.23
N GLY A 100 -3.54 2.80 13.19
CA GLY A 100 -2.89 3.59 12.16
C GLY A 100 -3.82 3.96 10.99
N ARG A 101 -3.28 4.70 10.03
CA ARG A 101 -3.98 5.07 8.80
C ARG A 101 -3.04 5.34 7.63
N LEU A 102 -3.53 5.04 6.43
CA LEU A 102 -2.92 5.52 5.19
C LEU A 102 -3.44 6.90 4.85
N GLU A 103 -2.55 7.80 4.45
CA GLU A 103 -2.92 9.15 4.05
C GLU A 103 -3.40 9.10 2.58
N PRO A 104 -4.68 9.40 2.29
CA PRO A 104 -5.18 9.35 0.91
C PRO A 104 -4.58 10.46 0.04
N TYR A 105 -4.19 11.57 0.66
CA TYR A 105 -3.58 12.74 0.00
C TYR A 105 -2.37 13.20 0.82
N PRO A 106 -1.24 12.47 0.76
CA PRO A 106 -0.03 12.81 1.50
C PRO A 106 0.51 14.16 1.00
N GLN A 107 0.92 15.03 1.92
CA GLN A 107 1.56 16.30 1.55
C GLN A 107 2.99 16.02 1.09
N THR A 108 3.42 16.63 -0.01
CA THR A 108 4.85 16.70 -0.35
C THR A 108 5.55 17.55 0.70
N ALA A 109 6.56 16.97 1.36
CA ALA A 109 7.45 17.68 2.28
C ALA A 109 8.30 18.72 1.54
#